data_AF-A0ABD5GT57-F1
#
_entry.id   AF-A0ABD5GT57-F1
#
_cell.length_a   1.000
_cell.length_b   1.000
_cell.length_c   1.000
_cell.angle_alpha   90.00
_cell.angle_beta   90.00
_cell.angle_gamma   90.00
#
_symmetry.space_group_name_H-M   'P 1'
#
loop_
_entity.id
_entity.type
_entity.pdbx_description
1 polymer ?
#
loop_
_entity_poly.entity_id
_entity_poly.type
_entity_poly.pdbx_seq_one_letter_code
_entity_poly.pdbx_strand_id
1 'polypeptide(L)'
;MLKTIRKHGITLALFAAGSTGLTAAINQLTKSTIDEQAAIQQKTLFDQVLPGNRYNNNLSESCYLVNAPALGKGTHRVYIARQDDRPVAAILEATAPDGYSGAIQLLVGVDFTGTVLGTRVTEHHETPGLGDKIELRLSDWITHFSGKTISADNTSHWAVKKDGGDFDQFTGATITPRAVVNAVKRAGLYAQTLPAQLPQLSACGE
;
A
#
# COMPACT_ATOMS: atom_id res chain seq x y z
N MET A 1 48.88 -12.48 -32.16
CA MET A 1 47.48 -12.63 -31.70
C MET A 1 47.29 -12.32 -30.21
N LEU A 2 47.97 -13.00 -29.28
CA LEU A 2 47.76 -12.81 -27.83
C LEU A 2 47.94 -11.35 -27.32
N LYS A 3 48.94 -10.61 -27.84
CA LYS A 3 49.17 -9.19 -27.47
C LYS A 3 48.01 -8.27 -27.84
N THR A 4 47.38 -8.50 -29.00
CA THR A 4 46.25 -7.72 -29.50
C THR A 4 44.99 -8.00 -28.69
N ILE A 5 44.74 -9.29 -28.40
CA ILE A 5 43.62 -9.73 -27.55
C ILE A 5 43.76 -9.13 -26.14
N ARG A 6 44.96 -9.16 -25.55
CA ARG A 6 45.23 -8.56 -24.23
C ARG A 6 45.00 -7.04 -24.22
N LYS A 7 45.43 -6.33 -25.27
CA LYS A 7 45.24 -4.87 -25.36
C LYS A 7 43.75 -4.50 -25.38
N HIS A 8 42.95 -5.15 -26.23
CA HIS A 8 41.52 -4.88 -26.30
C HIS A 8 40.78 -5.31 -25.03
N GLY A 9 41.16 -6.43 -24.41
CA GLY A 9 40.60 -6.86 -23.12
C GLY A 9 40.85 -5.84 -22.00
N ILE A 10 42.06 -5.28 -21.91
CA ILE A 10 42.38 -4.24 -20.91
C ILE A 10 41.62 -2.95 -21.20
N THR A 11 41.54 -2.52 -22.47
CA THR A 11 40.78 -1.31 -22.83
C THR A 11 39.29 -1.46 -22.45
N LEU A 12 38.69 -2.62 -22.73
CA LEU A 12 37.31 -2.89 -22.37
C LEU A 12 37.12 -2.93 -20.85
N ALA A 13 38.03 -3.55 -20.10
CA ALA A 13 37.98 -3.59 -18.64
C ALA A 13 38.07 -2.20 -18.02
N LEU A 14 38.96 -1.33 -18.52
CA LEU A 14 39.08 0.05 -18.05
C LEU A 14 37.83 0.87 -18.35
N PHE A 15 37.26 0.70 -19.55
CA PHE A 15 36.03 1.39 -19.92
C PHE A 15 34.85 0.96 -19.04
N ALA A 16 34.69 -0.36 -18.83
CA ALA A 16 33.65 -0.91 -17.96
C ALA A 16 33.82 -0.48 -16.49
N ALA A 17 35.05 -0.45 -15.98
CA ALA A 17 35.34 0.03 -14.63
C ALA A 17 35.02 1.54 -14.50
N GLY A 18 35.38 2.34 -15.51
CA GLY A 18 35.08 3.78 -15.54
C GLY A 18 33.58 4.07 -15.58
N SER A 19 32.81 3.38 -16.44
CA SER A 19 31.37 3.58 -16.54
C SER A 19 30.62 3.11 -15.28
N THR A 20 31.02 1.97 -14.72
CA THR A 20 30.46 1.47 -13.45
C THR A 20 30.78 2.39 -12.29
N GLY A 21 32.03 2.87 -12.20
CA GLY A 21 32.47 3.81 -11.17
C GLY A 21 31.71 5.15 -11.22
N LEU A 22 31.52 5.69 -12.44
CA LEU A 22 30.74 6.90 -12.63
C LEU A 22 29.27 6.70 -12.22
N THR A 23 28.67 5.57 -12.61
CA THR A 23 27.28 5.24 -12.25
C THR A 23 27.12 5.06 -10.74
N ALA A 24 28.07 4.38 -10.08
CA ALA A 24 28.08 4.20 -8.64
C ALA A 24 28.22 5.53 -7.89
N ALA A 25 29.08 6.45 -8.38
CA ALA A 25 29.22 7.78 -7.82
C ALA A 25 27.92 8.60 -7.94
N ILE A 26 27.28 8.58 -9.12
CA ILE A 26 25.98 9.25 -9.32
C ILE A 26 24.93 8.65 -8.38
N ASN A 27 24.86 7.32 -8.26
CA ASN A 27 23.93 6.66 -7.37
C ASN A 27 24.15 7.06 -5.91
N GLN A 28 25.40 7.11 -5.45
CA GLN A 28 25.73 7.50 -4.08
C GLN A 28 25.40 8.96 -3.80
N LEU A 29 25.63 9.87 -4.75
CA LEU A 29 25.29 11.28 -4.63
C LEU A 29 23.78 11.54 -4.69
N THR A 30 23.03 10.73 -5.44
CA THR A 30 21.58 10.91 -5.62
C THR A 30 20.76 10.17 -4.57
N LYS A 31 21.37 9.22 -3.84
CA LYS A 31 20.69 8.37 -2.85
C LYS A 31 19.88 9.17 -1.83
N SER A 32 20.47 10.22 -1.23
CA SER A 32 19.77 11.03 -0.23
C SER A 32 18.53 11.72 -0.79
N THR A 33 18.62 12.23 -2.03
CA THR A 33 17.49 12.88 -2.70
C THR A 33 16.39 11.87 -3.04
N ILE A 34 16.75 10.66 -3.46
CA ILE A 34 15.79 9.58 -3.73
C ILE A 34 15.06 9.19 -2.44
N ASP A 35 15.80 9.02 -1.35
CA ASP A 35 15.24 8.65 -0.05
C ASP A 35 14.29 9.75 0.48
N GLU A 36 14.66 11.02 0.33
CA GLU A 36 13.82 12.15 0.71
C GLU A 36 12.53 12.23 -0.13
N GLN A 37 12.64 12.11 -1.46
CA GLN A 37 11.46 12.12 -2.33
C GLN A 37 10.55 10.92 -2.08
N ALA A 38 11.12 9.74 -1.80
CA ALA A 38 10.36 8.56 -1.43
C ALA A 38 9.60 8.77 -0.11
N ALA A 39 10.23 9.38 0.90
CA ALA A 39 9.58 9.71 2.16
C ALA A 39 8.44 10.72 1.98
N ILE A 40 8.62 11.76 1.15
CA ILE A 40 7.57 12.74 0.83
C ILE A 40 6.40 12.07 0.11
N GLN A 41 6.67 11.21 -0.88
CA GLN A 41 5.64 10.48 -1.62
C GLN A 41 4.84 9.55 -0.69
N GLN A 42 5.53 8.82 0.17
CA GLN A 42 4.91 7.95 1.18
C GLN A 42 4.02 8.75 2.12
N LYS A 43 4.52 9.88 2.65
CA LYS A 43 3.74 10.76 3.52
C LYS A 43 2.48 11.28 2.81
N THR A 44 2.61 11.68 1.55
CA THR A 44 1.48 12.15 0.74
C THR A 44 0.41 11.08 0.54
N LEU A 45 0.82 9.80 0.42
CA LEU A 45 -0.12 8.68 0.37
C LEU A 45 -0.78 8.42 1.72
N PHE A 46 -0.04 8.58 2.82
CA PHE A 46 -0.56 8.40 4.18
C PHE A 46 -1.59 9.48 4.53
N ASP A 47 -1.31 10.73 4.20
CA ASP A 47 -2.22 11.86 4.45
C ASP A 47 -3.54 11.73 3.67
N GLN A 48 -3.56 10.96 2.57
CA GLN A 48 -4.75 10.68 1.79
C GLN A 48 -5.67 9.61 2.41
N VAL A 49 -5.12 8.70 3.22
CA VAL A 49 -5.88 7.61 3.86
C VAL A 49 -6.12 7.86 5.34
N LEU A 50 -5.29 8.70 5.97
CA LEU A 50 -5.35 9.00 7.38
C LEU A 50 -5.23 10.51 7.61
N PRO A 51 -6.30 11.19 8.05
CA PRO A 51 -6.27 12.62 8.34
C PRO A 51 -5.22 12.96 9.41
N GLY A 52 -4.30 13.89 9.08
CA GLY A 52 -3.20 14.32 9.95
C GLY A 52 -3.60 14.95 11.29
N ASN A 53 -4.87 15.31 11.47
CA ASN A 53 -5.37 15.88 12.73
C ASN A 53 -5.70 14.84 13.80
N ARG A 54 -5.54 13.54 13.50
CA ARG A 54 -5.89 12.44 14.41
C ARG A 54 -4.70 11.85 15.16
N TYR A 55 -3.46 12.21 14.83
CA TYR A 55 -2.25 11.61 15.38
C TYR A 55 -1.11 12.63 15.51
N ASN A 56 -0.12 12.35 16.37
CA ASN A 56 1.04 13.21 16.59
C ASN A 56 2.40 12.50 16.50
N ASN A 57 2.42 11.20 16.23
CA ASN A 57 3.66 10.44 16.03
C ASN A 57 4.16 10.47 14.58
N ASN A 58 5.42 10.09 14.37
CA ASN A 58 5.96 9.83 13.04
C ASN A 58 5.48 8.47 12.53
N LEU A 59 4.56 8.45 11.56
CA LEU A 59 4.02 7.22 10.99
C LEU A 59 5.07 6.36 10.30
N SER A 60 6.04 6.98 9.63
CA SER A 60 7.07 6.26 8.87
C SER A 60 7.99 5.43 9.78
N GLU A 61 8.18 5.87 11.02
CA GLU A 61 8.98 5.18 12.03
C GLU A 61 8.16 4.12 12.79
N SER A 62 6.83 4.18 12.73
CA SER A 62 5.94 3.25 13.42
C SER A 62 5.44 2.13 12.50
N CYS A 63 6.36 1.53 11.75
CA CYS A 63 6.09 0.46 10.81
C CYS A 63 6.27 -0.92 11.47
N TYR A 64 5.32 -1.81 11.24
CA TYR A 64 5.34 -3.20 11.70
C TYR A 64 5.08 -4.15 10.54
N LEU A 65 5.70 -5.33 10.58
CA LEU A 65 5.47 -6.40 9.62
C LEU A 65 4.44 -7.39 10.16
N VAL A 66 3.42 -7.67 9.35
CA VAL A 66 2.38 -8.64 9.69
C VAL A 66 2.24 -9.68 8.59
N ASN A 67 2.09 -10.95 8.98
CA ASN A 67 1.71 -12.01 8.06
C ASN A 67 0.28 -12.43 8.39
N ALA A 68 -0.67 -11.69 7.83
CA ALA A 68 -2.09 -11.87 8.08
C ALA A 68 -2.81 -12.28 6.78
N PRO A 69 -3.42 -13.48 6.71
CA PRO A 69 -4.20 -13.89 5.55
C PRO A 69 -5.34 -12.92 5.20
N ALA A 70 -5.81 -12.15 6.19
CA ALA A 70 -6.80 -11.09 6.02
C ALA A 70 -6.31 -9.96 5.09
N LEU A 71 -5.02 -9.64 5.11
CA LEU A 71 -4.42 -8.62 4.25
C LEU A 71 -3.96 -9.17 2.89
N GLY A 72 -3.97 -10.50 2.71
CA GLY A 72 -3.55 -11.16 1.48
C GLY A 72 -2.34 -12.06 1.70
N LYS A 73 -1.84 -12.69 0.63
CA LYS A 73 -0.68 -13.58 0.72
C LYS A 73 0.61 -12.77 0.85
N GLY A 74 1.44 -13.12 1.82
CA GLY A 74 2.75 -12.50 2.02
C GLY A 74 2.81 -11.64 3.28
N THR A 75 3.96 -10.98 3.45
CA THR A 75 4.18 -10.02 4.54
C THR A 75 3.69 -8.65 4.11
N HIS A 76 2.87 -8.04 4.94
CA HIS A 76 2.32 -6.70 4.73
C HIS A 76 2.87 -5.74 5.78
N ARG A 77 3.01 -4.46 5.42
CA ARG A 77 3.39 -3.43 6.39
C ARG A 77 2.15 -2.79 6.98
N VAL A 78 2.24 -2.50 8.27
CA VAL A 78 1.21 -1.76 9.00
C VAL A 78 1.85 -0.61 9.74
N TYR A 79 1.33 0.59 9.53
CA TYR A 79 1.81 1.81 10.16
C TYR A 79 0.82 2.24 11.22
N ILE A 80 1.28 2.39 12.47
CA ILE A 80 0.40 2.73 13.59
C ILE A 80 0.41 4.23 13.85
N ALA A 81 -0.78 4.81 13.81
CA ALA A 81 -1.02 6.19 14.22
C ALA A 81 -1.32 6.23 15.71
N ARG A 82 -0.55 7.06 16.43
CA ARG A 82 -0.69 7.29 17.85
C ARG A 82 -1.00 8.75 18.14
N GLN A 83 -1.88 8.97 19.11
CA GLN A 83 -2.14 10.27 19.70
C GLN A 83 -1.76 10.19 21.17
N ASP A 84 -0.71 10.92 21.54
CA ASP A 84 -0.18 10.94 22.91
C ASP A 84 0.14 9.51 23.40
N ASP A 85 0.94 8.79 22.61
CA ASP A 85 1.33 7.38 22.78
C ASP A 85 0.19 6.34 22.76
N ARG A 86 -1.07 6.76 22.62
CA ARG A 86 -2.21 5.85 22.48
C ARG A 86 -2.44 5.50 21.02
N PRO A 87 -2.49 4.21 20.65
CA PRO A 87 -2.83 3.80 19.29
C PRO A 87 -4.28 4.18 18.99
N VAL A 88 -4.50 4.99 17.95
CA VAL A 88 -5.83 5.48 17.53
C VAL A 88 -6.26 4.95 16.17
N ALA A 89 -5.32 4.74 15.25
CA ALA A 89 -5.58 4.22 13.92
C ALA A 89 -4.38 3.47 13.35
N ALA A 90 -4.59 2.77 12.24
CA ALA A 90 -3.56 2.10 11.49
C ALA A 90 -3.75 2.32 9.98
N ILE A 91 -2.63 2.38 9.27
CA ILE A 91 -2.57 2.30 7.82
C ILE A 91 -2.08 0.90 7.48
N LEU A 92 -2.91 0.12 6.80
CA LEU A 92 -2.63 -1.26 6.43
C LEU A 92 -2.37 -1.36 4.93
N GLU A 93 -1.24 -1.93 4.56
CA GLU A 93 -1.05 -2.46 3.20
C GLU A 93 -1.90 -3.74 3.07
N ALA A 94 -2.68 -3.82 2.00
CA ALA A 94 -3.54 -4.97 1.73
C ALA A 94 -3.51 -5.32 0.24
N THR A 95 -3.49 -6.61 -0.05
CA THR A 95 -3.62 -7.15 -1.39
C THR A 95 -5.03 -7.73 -1.58
N ALA A 96 -5.72 -7.26 -2.62
CA ALA A 96 -6.91 -7.92 -3.15
C ALA A 96 -6.47 -8.90 -4.25
N PRO A 97 -6.41 -10.22 -3.99
CA PRO A 97 -5.92 -11.19 -4.96
C PRO A 97 -6.90 -11.43 -6.11
N ASP A 98 -8.18 -11.09 -5.91
CA ASP A 98 -9.29 -11.45 -6.80
C ASP A 98 -9.62 -10.35 -7.83
N GLY A 99 -8.65 -9.47 -8.16
CA GLY A 99 -8.81 -8.50 -9.24
C GLY A 99 -8.93 -9.19 -10.60
N TYR A 100 -9.55 -8.52 -11.58
CA TYR A 100 -9.86 -9.15 -12.86
C TYR A 100 -8.60 -9.48 -13.68
N SER A 101 -7.60 -8.60 -13.65
CA SER A 101 -6.34 -8.70 -14.38
C SER A 101 -5.14 -8.94 -13.46
N GLY A 102 -5.39 -9.31 -12.20
CA GLY A 102 -4.35 -9.65 -11.23
C GLY A 102 -4.61 -9.06 -9.84
N ALA A 103 -3.60 -9.15 -8.99
CA ALA A 103 -3.68 -8.61 -7.64
C ALA A 103 -3.72 -7.07 -7.65
N ILE A 104 -4.55 -6.49 -6.77
CA ILE A 104 -4.65 -5.05 -6.55
C ILE A 104 -4.02 -4.74 -5.21
N GLN A 105 -3.04 -3.84 -5.18
CA GLN A 105 -2.42 -3.36 -3.96
C GLN A 105 -3.16 -2.13 -3.45
N LEU A 106 -3.51 -2.17 -2.17
CA LEU A 106 -4.33 -1.18 -1.50
C LEU A 106 -3.60 -0.68 -0.25
N LEU A 107 -3.83 0.59 0.05
CA LEU A 107 -3.51 1.21 1.31
C LEU A 107 -4.83 1.58 1.98
N VAL A 108 -5.09 1.04 3.17
CA VAL A 108 -6.34 1.23 3.90
C VAL A 108 -6.05 1.87 5.24
N GLY A 109 -6.51 3.10 5.45
CA GLY A 109 -6.49 3.78 6.74
C GLY A 109 -7.76 3.43 7.52
N VAL A 110 -7.60 2.85 8.71
CA VAL A 110 -8.72 2.43 9.56
C VAL A 110 -8.43 2.82 11.00
N ASP A 111 -9.42 3.35 11.72
CA ASP A 111 -9.31 3.50 13.17
C ASP A 111 -9.55 2.16 13.90
N PHE A 112 -9.14 2.08 15.17
CA PHE A 112 -9.33 0.85 15.95
C PHE A 112 -10.79 0.57 16.35
N THR A 113 -11.71 1.48 16.06
CA THR A 113 -13.15 1.25 16.19
C THR A 113 -13.75 0.56 14.96
N GLY A 114 -12.96 0.37 13.90
CA GLY A 114 -13.38 -0.23 12.64
C GLY A 114 -13.87 0.77 11.59
N THR A 115 -13.73 2.08 11.83
CA THR A 115 -14.09 3.11 10.84
C THR A 115 -12.99 3.25 9.82
N VAL A 116 -13.33 3.06 8.55
CA VAL A 116 -12.42 3.29 7.43
C VAL A 116 -12.29 4.80 7.23
N LEU A 117 -11.08 5.32 7.42
CA LEU A 117 -10.76 6.73 7.28
C LEU A 117 -10.47 7.09 5.82
N GLY A 118 -9.89 6.16 5.06
CA GLY A 118 -9.70 6.29 3.62
C GLY A 118 -9.01 5.09 3.00
N THR A 119 -9.18 4.93 1.70
CA THR A 119 -8.57 3.85 0.91
C THR A 119 -7.91 4.42 -0.32
N ARG A 120 -6.73 3.91 -0.68
CA ARG A 120 -6.03 4.22 -1.94
C ARG A 120 -5.56 2.96 -2.61
N VAL A 121 -5.59 2.97 -3.95
CA VAL A 121 -4.97 1.93 -4.76
C VAL A 121 -3.54 2.37 -5.05
N THR A 122 -2.57 1.53 -4.70
CA THR A 122 -1.16 1.79 -4.96
C THR A 122 -0.68 1.15 -6.25
N GLU A 123 -1.24 -0.01 -6.62
CA GLU A 123 -0.90 -0.73 -7.84
C GLU A 123 -2.06 -1.61 -8.32
N HIS A 124 -2.31 -1.66 -9.63
CA HIS A 124 -3.26 -2.59 -10.25
C HIS A 124 -2.94 -2.79 -11.74
N HIS A 125 -3.53 -3.84 -12.33
CA HIS A 125 -3.39 -4.17 -13.76
C HIS A 125 -4.74 -4.23 -14.50
N GLU A 126 -5.80 -3.74 -13.87
CA GLU A 126 -7.16 -3.76 -14.41
C GLU A 126 -7.30 -3.05 -15.77
N THR A 127 -8.33 -3.43 -16.53
CA THR A 127 -8.56 -2.93 -17.88
C THR A 127 -8.87 -1.42 -17.90
N PRO A 128 -8.11 -0.61 -18.67
CA PRO A 128 -8.37 0.83 -18.81
C PRO A 128 -9.78 1.14 -19.32
N GLY A 129 -10.43 2.14 -18.73
CA GLY A 129 -11.80 2.57 -19.02
C GLY A 129 -12.92 1.70 -18.42
N LEU A 130 -12.57 0.56 -17.80
CA LEU A 130 -13.51 -0.38 -17.21
C LEU A 130 -13.28 -0.53 -15.69
N GLY A 131 -12.16 -1.15 -15.32
CA GLY A 131 -11.82 -1.46 -13.92
C GLY A 131 -10.88 -0.45 -13.26
N ASP A 132 -10.19 0.38 -14.04
CA ASP A 132 -9.28 1.43 -13.56
C ASP A 132 -9.96 2.56 -12.78
N LYS A 133 -11.31 2.61 -12.81
CA LYS A 133 -12.12 3.55 -12.00
C LYS A 133 -11.93 3.42 -10.49
N ILE A 134 -11.18 2.42 -10.03
CA ILE A 134 -10.71 2.33 -8.63
C ILE A 134 -9.64 3.39 -8.30
N GLU A 135 -8.99 3.98 -9.30
CA GLU A 135 -8.03 5.05 -9.12
C GLU A 135 -8.72 6.39 -8.89
N LEU A 136 -8.25 7.11 -7.86
CA LEU A 136 -8.81 8.42 -7.51
C LEU A 136 -8.74 9.45 -8.64
N ARG A 137 -7.75 9.35 -9.54
CA ARG A 137 -7.59 10.26 -10.68
C ARG A 137 -8.69 10.09 -11.74
N LEU A 138 -9.40 8.96 -11.75
CA LEU A 138 -10.43 8.63 -12.73
C LEU A 138 -11.84 8.69 -12.14
N SER A 139 -12.00 8.30 -10.86
CA SER A 139 -13.28 8.35 -10.16
C SER A 139 -13.09 8.48 -8.65
N ASP A 140 -14.07 9.08 -7.99
CA ASP A 140 -14.20 9.17 -6.54
C ASP A 140 -14.74 7.89 -5.88
N TRP A 141 -15.00 6.82 -6.63
CA TRP A 141 -15.58 5.58 -6.10
C TRP A 141 -14.81 5.02 -4.89
N ILE A 142 -13.47 5.08 -4.92
CA ILE A 142 -12.61 4.61 -3.82
C ILE A 142 -12.73 5.48 -2.54
N THR A 143 -13.30 6.68 -2.64
CA THR A 143 -13.55 7.55 -1.48
C THR A 143 -14.81 7.18 -0.72
N HIS A 144 -15.73 6.42 -1.34
CA HIS A 144 -16.99 6.01 -0.71
C HIS A 144 -16.80 5.08 0.49
N PHE A 145 -15.62 4.50 0.67
CA PHE A 145 -15.27 3.75 1.87
C PHE A 145 -15.04 4.64 3.09
N SER A 146 -14.64 5.90 2.88
CA SER A 146 -14.31 6.84 3.96
C SER A 146 -15.53 7.15 4.83
N GLY A 147 -15.35 7.13 6.14
CA GLY A 147 -16.39 7.38 7.13
C GLY A 147 -17.34 6.21 7.38
N LYS A 148 -17.17 5.07 6.70
CA LYS A 148 -17.98 3.86 6.96
C LYS A 148 -17.31 2.99 8.03
N THR A 149 -18.10 2.55 9.01
CA THR A 149 -17.65 1.66 10.07
C THR A 149 -17.90 0.20 9.71
N ILE A 150 -16.93 -0.66 9.99
CA ILE A 150 -17.03 -2.12 9.84
C ILE A 150 -17.29 -2.72 11.21
N SER A 151 -18.41 -3.42 11.37
CA SER A 151 -18.75 -4.21 12.54
C SER A 151 -19.17 -5.62 12.11
N ALA A 152 -19.15 -6.58 13.05
CA ALA A 152 -19.60 -7.95 12.77
C ALA A 152 -21.02 -7.96 12.16
N ASP A 153 -21.90 -7.09 12.67
CA ASP A 153 -23.31 -7.02 12.28
C ASP A 153 -23.54 -6.41 10.88
N ASN A 154 -22.63 -5.58 10.40
CA ASN A 154 -22.78 -4.90 9.10
C ASN A 154 -21.89 -5.48 7.99
N THR A 155 -21.18 -6.58 8.25
CA THR A 155 -20.30 -7.22 7.28
C THR A 155 -20.99 -7.61 5.97
N SER A 156 -22.30 -7.85 5.97
CA SER A 156 -23.11 -8.11 4.77
C SER A 156 -23.22 -6.89 3.84
N HIS A 157 -23.24 -5.67 4.39
CA HIS A 157 -23.29 -4.41 3.64
C HIS A 157 -21.98 -4.12 2.90
N TRP A 158 -20.88 -4.73 3.34
CA TRP A 158 -19.57 -4.65 2.69
C TRP A 158 -19.46 -5.61 1.49
N ALA A 159 -20.31 -5.36 0.51
CA ALA A 159 -20.32 -6.01 -0.79
C ALA A 159 -20.79 -5.02 -1.87
N VAL A 160 -20.66 -5.39 -3.15
CA VAL A 160 -21.27 -4.59 -4.21
C VAL A 160 -22.79 -4.72 -4.19
N LYS A 161 -23.53 -3.73 -4.68
CA LYS A 161 -25.01 -3.73 -4.71
C LYS A 161 -25.58 -4.96 -5.43
N LYS A 162 -24.89 -5.44 -6.47
CA LYS A 162 -25.25 -6.68 -7.17
C LYS A 162 -25.22 -7.92 -6.27
N ASP A 163 -24.42 -7.90 -5.23
CA ASP A 163 -24.27 -8.98 -4.24
C ASP A 163 -25.02 -8.67 -2.92
N GLY A 164 -25.84 -7.61 -2.90
CA GLY A 164 -26.67 -7.22 -1.76
C GLY A 164 -26.01 -6.27 -0.75
N GLY A 165 -24.85 -5.70 -1.08
CA GLY A 165 -24.19 -4.68 -0.25
C GLY A 165 -24.46 -3.24 -0.68
N ASP A 166 -23.67 -2.31 -0.13
CA ASP A 166 -23.91 -0.86 -0.29
C ASP A 166 -23.08 -0.20 -1.40
N PHE A 167 -22.08 -0.90 -1.95
CA PHE A 167 -21.09 -0.31 -2.86
C PHE A 167 -21.46 -0.48 -4.32
N ASP A 168 -21.30 0.55 -5.14
CA ASP A 168 -21.60 0.43 -6.58
C ASP A 168 -20.60 -0.47 -7.31
N GLN A 169 -21.09 -1.29 -8.24
CA GLN A 169 -20.27 -2.00 -9.20
C GLN A 169 -20.04 -1.17 -10.47
N PHE A 170 -18.97 -1.46 -11.21
CA PHE A 170 -18.78 -0.90 -12.55
C PHE A 170 -19.53 -1.72 -13.58
N THR A 171 -20.23 -1.02 -14.49
CA THR A 171 -20.90 -1.63 -15.63
C THR A 171 -19.88 -2.38 -16.49
N GLY A 172 -20.09 -3.69 -16.67
CA GLY A 172 -19.17 -4.55 -17.42
C GLY A 172 -17.90 -4.98 -16.68
N ALA A 173 -17.65 -4.49 -15.46
CA ALA A 173 -16.45 -4.80 -14.67
C ALA A 173 -16.79 -4.96 -13.17
N THR A 174 -17.59 -5.97 -12.82
CA THR A 174 -18.02 -6.20 -11.42
C THR A 174 -16.95 -6.90 -10.55
N ILE A 175 -15.99 -7.60 -11.16
CA ILE A 175 -14.95 -8.35 -10.43
C ILE A 175 -14.03 -7.40 -9.65
N THR A 176 -13.55 -6.34 -10.30
CA THR A 176 -12.68 -5.32 -9.70
C THR A 176 -13.25 -4.68 -8.43
N PRO A 177 -14.44 -4.03 -8.44
CA PRO A 177 -14.98 -3.39 -7.25
C PRO A 177 -15.29 -4.42 -6.15
N ARG A 178 -15.72 -5.63 -6.51
CA ARG A 178 -15.93 -6.71 -5.53
C ARG A 178 -14.64 -7.08 -4.81
N ALA A 179 -13.53 -7.22 -5.53
CA ALA A 179 -12.23 -7.54 -4.96
C ALA A 179 -11.78 -6.45 -3.97
N VAL A 180 -11.91 -5.17 -4.36
CA VAL A 180 -11.54 -4.04 -3.51
C VAL A 180 -12.41 -3.95 -2.26
N VAL A 181 -13.74 -4.04 -2.39
CA VAL A 181 -14.66 -4.02 -1.23
C VAL A 181 -14.32 -5.14 -0.24
N ASN A 182 -14.08 -6.35 -0.73
CA ASN A 182 -13.71 -7.49 0.11
C ASN A 182 -12.35 -7.30 0.80
N ALA A 183 -11.37 -6.71 0.12
CA ALA A 183 -10.06 -6.44 0.72
C ALA A 183 -10.16 -5.36 1.81
N VAL A 184 -10.88 -4.25 1.57
CA VAL A 184 -11.10 -3.20 2.59
C VAL A 184 -11.85 -3.76 3.80
N LYS A 185 -12.88 -4.58 3.57
CA LYS A 185 -13.62 -5.28 4.64
C LYS A 185 -12.69 -6.11 5.52
N ARG A 186 -11.85 -6.96 4.91
CA ARG A 186 -10.89 -7.81 5.65
C ARG A 186 -9.86 -6.96 6.40
N ALA A 187 -9.34 -5.90 5.77
CA ALA A 187 -8.37 -5.01 6.39
C ALA A 187 -8.96 -4.29 7.62
N GLY A 188 -10.20 -3.79 7.54
CA GLY A 188 -10.82 -3.10 8.68
C GLY A 188 -11.29 -4.03 9.81
N LEU A 189 -11.67 -5.28 9.51
CA LEU A 189 -11.87 -6.31 10.55
C LEU A 189 -10.55 -6.66 11.23
N TYR A 190 -9.46 -6.79 10.47
CA TYR A 190 -8.15 -7.07 11.03
C TYR A 190 -7.64 -5.91 11.90
N ALA A 191 -7.85 -4.66 11.46
CA ALA A 191 -7.46 -3.46 12.20
C ALA A 191 -8.01 -3.45 13.64
N GLN A 192 -9.25 -3.89 13.85
CA GLN A 192 -9.85 -3.96 15.20
C GLN A 192 -9.13 -4.95 16.13
N THR A 193 -8.50 -5.99 15.59
CA THR A 193 -7.75 -6.99 16.37
C THR A 193 -6.30 -6.57 16.61
N LEU A 194 -5.82 -5.55 15.89
CA LEU A 194 -4.43 -5.14 15.86
C LEU A 194 -3.91 -4.59 17.21
N PRO A 195 -4.65 -3.75 17.98
CA PRO A 195 -4.17 -3.21 19.25
C PRO A 195 -3.69 -4.28 20.24
N ALA A 196 -4.37 -5.43 20.27
CA ALA A 196 -4.01 -6.55 21.13
C ALA A 196 -2.75 -7.30 20.65
N GLN A 197 -2.44 -7.25 19.35
CA GLN A 197 -1.30 -7.92 18.73
C GLN A 197 -0.04 -7.05 18.69
N LEU A 198 -0.16 -5.71 18.81
CA LEU A 198 0.95 -4.76 18.73
C LEU A 198 2.22 -5.17 19.51
N PRO A 199 2.13 -5.69 20.76
CA PRO A 199 3.33 -6.07 21.52
C PRO A 199 4.12 -7.25 20.92
N GLN A 200 3.53 -8.00 19.99
CA GLN A 200 4.10 -9.21 19.41
C GLN A 200 4.58 -9.01 17.96
N LEU A 201 4.34 -7.82 17.38
CA LEU A 201 4.70 -7.54 16.00
C LEU A 201 6.15 -7.10 15.89
N SER A 202 6.85 -7.59 14.87
CA SER A 202 8.21 -7.16 14.53
C SER A 202 8.18 -5.79 13.86
N ALA A 203 9.06 -4.89 14.29
CA ALA A 203 9.23 -3.60 13.64
C ALA A 203 9.84 -3.77 12.24
N CYS A 204 9.51 -2.87 11.32
CA CYS A 204 10.13 -2.89 10.00
C CYS A 204 11.62 -2.54 10.10
N GLY A 205 12.49 -3.45 9.65
CA GLY A 205 13.95 -3.22 9.60
C GLY A 205 14.74 -3.85 10.76
N GLU A 206 14.09 -4.60 11.65
CA GLU A 206 14.76 -5.59 12.52
C GLU A 206 15.09 -6.90 11.79
#